data_AF-A0AAN8KJE3-F1
#
_entry.id   AF-A0AAN8KJE3-F1
#
_cell.length_a   1.000
_cell.length_b   1.000
_cell.length_c   1.000
_cell.angle_alpha   90.00
_cell.angle_beta   90.00
_cell.angle_gamma   90.00
#
_symmetry.space_group_name_H-M   'P 1'
#
loop_
_entity.id
_entity.type
_entity.pdbx_description
1 polymer ?
#
loop_
_entity_poly.entity_id
_entity_poly.type
_entity_poly.pdbx_seq_one_letter_code
_entity_poly.pdbx_strand_id
1 'polypeptide(L)'
;MQDAHVLLPDTKACLSTLPTTVSRLAYFAVFDGHGGARASHFTAEHLHHTLALKFPKVETENLDKLVKKCLLDTFRQTDEDFLKKASSQ
;
A
#
# COMPACT_ATOMS: atom_id res chain seq x y z
N MET A 1 12.36 -1.21 -18.53
CA MET A 1 12.37 -1.97 -17.27
C MET A 1 10.92 -2.22 -16.88
N GLN A 2 10.57 -3.42 -16.39
CA GLN A 2 9.19 -3.74 -15.96
C GLN A 2 9.03 -3.66 -14.44
N ASP A 3 10.10 -3.87 -13.68
CA ASP A 3 10.10 -3.75 -12.23
C ASP A 3 9.88 -2.31 -11.75
N ALA A 4 9.23 -2.19 -10.59
CA ALA A 4 9.04 -0.93 -9.89
C ALA A 4 9.36 -1.10 -8.40
N HIS A 5 9.61 0.01 -7.72
CA HIS A 5 9.84 0.00 -6.28
C HIS A 5 9.38 1.30 -5.63
N VAL A 6 9.23 1.28 -4.31
CA VAL A 6 8.90 2.45 -3.49
C VAL A 6 9.83 2.48 -2.29
N LEU A 7 10.37 3.66 -2.00
CA LEU A 7 11.21 3.94 -0.84
C LEU A 7 10.57 5.08 -0.05
N LEU A 8 9.93 4.77 1.08
CA LEU A 8 9.35 5.75 1.99
C LEU A 8 9.94 5.54 3.40
N PRO A 9 11.14 6.10 3.67
CA PRO A 9 11.78 6.00 4.98
C PRO A 9 11.00 6.69 6.11
N ASP A 10 10.14 7.65 5.77
CA ASP A 10 9.20 8.31 6.67
C ASP A 10 7.82 8.38 6.01
N THR A 11 6.83 7.70 6.58
CA THR A 11 5.47 7.65 6.04
C THR A 11 4.60 8.85 6.40
N LYS A 12 5.12 9.87 7.12
CA LYS A 12 4.34 11.08 7.49
C LYS A 12 3.72 11.79 6.28
N ALA A 13 4.33 11.70 5.11
CA ALA A 13 3.80 12.29 3.89
C ALA A 13 2.48 11.63 3.42
N CYS A 14 2.24 10.38 3.81
CA CYS A 14 1.05 9.61 3.39
C CYS A 14 0.11 9.30 4.57
N LEU A 15 0.63 9.20 5.78
CA LEU A 15 -0.11 8.87 7.00
C LEU A 15 -0.20 10.08 7.93
N SER A 16 -1.41 10.61 8.11
CA SER A 16 -1.66 11.74 9.00
C SER A 16 -1.76 11.35 10.48
N THR A 17 -1.95 10.07 10.79
CA THR A 17 -2.08 9.60 12.19
C THR A 17 -1.59 8.15 12.31
N LEU A 18 -0.75 7.89 13.30
CA LEU A 18 -0.28 6.56 13.68
C LEU A 18 -0.90 6.15 15.02
N PRO A 19 -1.07 4.85 15.30
CA PRO A 19 -1.34 4.37 16.65
C PRO A 19 -0.30 4.89 17.64
N THR A 20 -0.70 5.18 18.88
CA THR A 20 0.19 5.73 19.92
C THR A 20 1.37 4.83 20.26
N THR A 21 1.25 3.52 20.06
CA THR A 21 2.31 2.51 20.21
C THR A 21 3.31 2.50 19.07
N VAL A 22 2.99 3.13 17.93
CA VAL A 22 3.86 3.20 16.75
C VAL A 22 4.51 4.58 16.68
N SER A 23 5.76 4.67 17.16
CA SER A 23 6.52 5.92 17.15
C SER A 23 7.07 6.29 15.76
N ARG A 24 7.32 5.29 14.92
CA ARG A 24 7.91 5.43 13.58
C ARG A 24 7.36 4.36 12.66
N LEU A 25 7.16 4.72 11.40
CA LEU A 25 6.76 3.78 10.35
C LEU A 25 7.49 4.14 9.05
N ALA A 26 7.93 3.11 8.35
CA ALA A 26 8.57 3.19 7.05
C ALA A 26 7.91 2.16 6.12
N TYR A 27 7.89 2.45 4.82
CA TYR A 27 7.32 1.58 3.80
C TYR A 27 8.33 1.40 2.67
N PHE A 28 8.59 0.14 2.34
CA PHE A 28 9.47 -0.25 1.24
C PHE A 28 8.79 -1.38 0.48
N ALA A 29 8.82 -1.30 -0.84
CA ALA A 29 8.21 -2.33 -1.68
C ALA A 29 8.97 -2.48 -2.99
N VAL A 30 8.95 -3.70 -3.52
CA VAL A 30 9.46 -4.08 -4.82
C VAL A 30 8.34 -4.83 -5.55
N PHE A 31 8.14 -4.49 -6.82
CA PHE A 31 7.11 -5.06 -7.68
C PHE A 31 7.79 -5.57 -8.94
N ASP A 32 7.90 -6.89 -9.07
CA ASP A 32 8.38 -7.57 -10.27
C ASP A 32 7.26 -7.59 -11.32
N GLY A 33 7.46 -6.87 -12.43
CA GLY A 33 6.44 -6.72 -13.47
C GLY A 33 6.60 -7.77 -14.57
N HIS A 34 5.49 -8.33 -15.04
CA HIS A 34 5.47 -9.24 -16.19
C HIS A 34 4.36 -8.87 -17.19
N GLY A 35 4.55 -9.20 -18.46
CA GLY A 35 3.55 -8.90 -19.51
C GLY A 35 3.36 -7.39 -19.77
N GLY A 36 4.33 -6.57 -19.37
CA GLY A 36 4.31 -5.11 -19.47
C GLY A 36 4.43 -4.41 -18.10
N ALA A 37 4.83 -3.15 -18.10
CA ALA A 37 5.15 -2.41 -16.86
C ALA A 37 3.92 -1.75 -16.18
N ARG A 38 2.72 -1.84 -16.77
CA ARG A 38 1.55 -1.09 -16.29
C ARG A 38 1.13 -1.50 -14.88
N ALA A 39 1.12 -2.80 -14.57
CA ALA A 39 0.69 -3.30 -13.27
C ALA A 39 1.67 -2.90 -12.17
N SER A 40 2.96 -3.20 -12.32
CA SER A 40 4.00 -2.86 -11.36
C SER A 40 4.10 -1.35 -11.10
N HIS A 41 4.01 -0.52 -12.15
CA HIS A 41 3.98 0.93 -12.01
C HIS A 41 2.72 1.42 -11.27
N PHE A 42 1.54 0.88 -11.62
CA PHE A 42 0.30 1.23 -10.94
C PHE A 42 0.34 0.85 -9.46
N THR A 43 0.83 -0.34 -9.13
CA THR A 43 0.98 -0.77 -7.74
C THR A 43 1.97 0.11 -6.99
N ALA A 44 3.12 0.47 -7.59
CA ALA A 44 4.08 1.38 -6.99
C ALA A 44 3.49 2.76 -6.70
N GLU A 45 2.67 3.28 -7.62
CA GLU A 45 2.02 4.59 -7.48
C GLU A 45 0.90 4.58 -6.42
N HIS A 46 0.10 3.51 -6.31
CA HIS A 46 -1.16 3.57 -5.55
C HIS A 46 -1.18 2.76 -4.24
N LEU A 47 -0.44 1.65 -4.13
CA LEU A 47 -0.61 0.69 -3.03
C LEU A 47 -0.37 1.33 -1.64
N HIS A 48 0.66 2.16 -1.52
CA HIS A 48 1.05 2.80 -0.26
C HIS A 48 0.07 3.91 0.17
N HIS A 49 -0.58 4.59 -0.79
CA HIS A 49 -1.66 5.54 -0.49
C HIS A 49 -2.91 4.81 0.02
N THR A 50 -3.32 3.72 -0.64
CA THR A 50 -4.44 2.89 -0.18
C THR A 50 -4.17 2.28 1.19
N LEU A 51 -2.94 1.80 1.44
CA LEU A 51 -2.51 1.33 2.75
C LEU A 51 -2.64 2.42 3.80
N ALA A 52 -2.18 3.63 3.50
CA ALA A 52 -2.23 4.74 4.44
C ALA A 52 -3.65 5.11 4.87
N LEU A 53 -4.62 5.05 3.95
CA LEU A 53 -6.03 5.33 4.26
C LEU A 53 -6.66 4.28 5.17
N LYS A 54 -6.27 3.00 5.02
CA LYS A 54 -6.83 1.87 5.76
C LYS A 54 -6.06 1.54 7.05
N PHE A 55 -4.86 2.11 7.23
CA PHE A 55 -3.98 1.76 8.34
C PHE A 55 -4.68 1.97 9.69
N PRO A 56 -4.57 1.03 10.65
CA PRO A 56 -5.22 1.18 11.95
C PRO A 56 -4.79 2.47 12.65
N LYS A 57 -5.77 3.25 13.11
CA LYS A 57 -5.54 4.50 13.86
C LYS A 57 -5.77 4.37 15.36
N VAL A 58 -6.44 3.28 15.77
CA VAL A 58 -6.86 3.06 17.15
C VAL A 58 -6.06 1.90 17.73
N GLU A 59 -5.63 2.08 18.97
CA GLU A 59 -5.00 1.05 19.80
C GLU A 59 -5.95 -0.12 20.02
N THR A 60 -5.51 -1.33 19.72
CA THR A 60 -6.23 -2.56 20.07
C THR A 60 -5.22 -3.67 20.37
N GLU A 61 -5.58 -4.61 21.24
CA GLU A 61 -4.78 -5.81 21.54
C GLU A 61 -4.51 -6.70 20.31
N ASN A 62 -5.17 -6.43 19.17
CA ASN A 62 -5.10 -7.21 17.94
C ASN A 62 -4.47 -6.43 16.77
N LEU A 63 -3.59 -5.46 17.03
CA LEU A 63 -2.97 -4.62 16.00
C LEU A 63 -2.36 -5.43 14.85
N ASP A 64 -1.65 -6.52 15.13
CA ASP A 64 -1.08 -7.41 14.09
C ASP A 64 -2.14 -8.00 13.16
N LYS A 65 -3.28 -8.42 13.70
CA LYS A 65 -4.39 -8.97 12.90
C LYS A 65 -5.00 -7.88 12.04
N LEU A 66 -5.14 -6.66 12.58
CA LEU A 66 -5.64 -5.52 11.83
C LEU A 66 -4.69 -5.09 10.72
N VAL A 67 -3.38 -5.07 10.98
CA VAL A 67 -2.36 -4.75 9.96
C VAL A 67 -2.37 -5.80 8.84
N LYS A 68 -2.44 -7.09 9.17
CA LYS A 68 -2.57 -8.17 8.16
C LYS A 68 -3.82 -8.01 7.31
N LYS A 69 -4.97 -7.76 7.95
CA LYS A 69 -6.24 -7.51 7.24
C LYS A 69 -6.14 -6.28 6.36
N CYS A 70 -5.58 -5.20 6.88
CA CYS A 70 -5.36 -3.95 6.16
C CYS A 70 -4.52 -4.18 4.90
N LEU A 71 -3.41 -4.92 4.99
CA LEU A 71 -2.59 -5.26 3.83
C LEU A 71 -3.40 -6.05 2.79
N LEU A 72 -4.10 -7.11 3.19
CA LEU A 72 -4.93 -7.90 2.27
C LEU A 72 -5.98 -7.04 1.55
N ASP A 73 -6.70 -6.20 2.29
CA ASP A 73 -7.73 -5.33 1.73
C ASP A 73 -7.14 -4.24 0.84
N THR A 74 -5.93 -3.76 1.13
CA THR A 74 -5.19 -2.82 0.28
C THR A 74 -4.80 -3.46 -1.04
N PHE A 75 -4.20 -4.65 -1.03
CA PHE A 75 -3.81 -5.35 -2.26
C PHE A 75 -5.04 -5.65 -3.14
N ARG A 76 -6.14 -6.13 -2.54
CA ARG A 76 -7.39 -6.38 -3.27
C ARG A 76 -7.93 -5.11 -3.93
N GLN A 77 -8.01 -4.01 -3.18
CA GLN A 77 -8.50 -2.74 -3.73
C GLN A 77 -7.63 -2.23 -4.88
N THR A 78 -6.30 -2.27 -4.71
CA THR A 78 -5.37 -1.84 -5.76
C THR A 78 -5.48 -2.69 -7.02
N ASP A 79 -5.71 -4.01 -6.89
CA ASP A 79 -5.97 -4.89 -8.02
C ASP A 79 -7.28 -4.52 -8.73
N GLU A 80 -8.38 -4.36 -7.99
CA GLU A 80 -9.67 -3.94 -8.56
C GLU A 80 -9.57 -2.61 -9.31
N ASP A 81 -8.84 -1.64 -8.76
CA ASP A 81 -8.68 -0.32 -9.38
C ASP A 81 -7.77 -0.38 -10.61
N PHE A 82 -6.75 -1.23 -10.61
CA PHE A 82 -5.94 -1.50 -11.79
C PHE A 82 -6.80 -2.11 -12.91
N LEU A 83 -7.60 -3.13 -12.60
CA LEU A 83 -8.48 -3.79 -13.57
C LEU A 83 -9.51 -2.82 -14.16
N LYS A 84 -10.10 -1.93 -13.35
CA LYS A 84 -11.01 -0.87 -13.82
C LYS A 84 -10.30 0.11 -14.76
N LYS A 85 -9.07 0.53 -14.43
CA LYS A 85 -8.26 1.41 -15.28
C LYS A 85 -7.89 0.72 -16.59
N ALA A 86 -7.56 -0.57 -16.53
CA ALA A 86 -7.17 -1.37 -17.68
C ALA A 86 -8.35 -1.67 -18.63
N SER A 87 -9.57 -1.83 -18.12
CA SER A 87 -10.77 -2.05 -18.95
C SER A 87 -11.35 -0.77 -19.57
N SER A 88 -10.89 0.40 -19.11
CA SER A 88 -11.27 1.72 -19.64
C SER A 88 -10.30 2.25 -20.70
N GLN A 89 -9.30 1.46 -21.10
CA GLN A 89 -8.31 1.75 -22.14
C GLN A 89 -8.55 0.87 -23.36
#